data_AF-T2JC50-F1
#
_entry.id   AF-T2JC50-F1
#
_cell.length_a   1.000
_cell.length_b   1.000
_cell.length_c   1.000
_cell.angle_alpha   90.00
_cell.angle_beta   90.00
_cell.angle_gamma   90.00
#
_symmetry.space_group_name_H-M   'P 1'
#
loop_
_entity.id
_entity.type
_entity.pdbx_description
1 polymer ?
#
loop_
_entity_poly.entity_id
_entity_poly.type
_entity_poly.pdbx_seq_one_letter_code
_entity_poly.pdbx_strand_id
1 'polypeptide(L)'
;MTPIELKMALMHFIEDLGVQVIGGCCGNRPDHIQSLSELSQELTPKERHPHYEPCAASIYSTQPYIQDNSFLIIGERLNASGSKKCRTLLDAEDWDSLVSLAKTQVKEGAHVLDVNVDYVGRDGVRDMNQLASRLVNNVTLPLMLDSTEWQKMESGLKVAGGKCILHSTNYEDGEERFLKVLELAHK
;
A
#
# COMPACT_ATOMS: atom_id res chain seq x y z
N MET A 1 -25.94 20.70 -14.02
CA MET A 1 -26.50 19.40 -13.67
C MET A 1 -27.76 19.63 -12.86
N THR A 2 -28.90 19.27 -13.42
CA THR A 2 -30.21 19.21 -12.75
C THR A 2 -30.39 17.87 -12.03
N PRO A 3 -31.39 17.70 -11.15
CA PRO A 3 -31.69 16.40 -10.54
C PRO A 3 -31.90 15.26 -11.55
N ILE A 4 -32.58 15.55 -12.67
CA ILE A 4 -32.83 14.58 -13.75
C ILE A 4 -31.52 14.23 -14.48
N GLU A 5 -30.67 15.22 -14.77
CA GLU A 5 -29.38 14.98 -15.41
C GLU A 5 -28.47 14.11 -14.52
N LEU A 6 -28.48 14.34 -13.20
CA LEU A 6 -27.76 13.49 -12.25
C LEU A 6 -28.31 12.07 -12.23
N LYS A 7 -29.64 11.91 -12.20
CA LYS A 7 -30.31 10.59 -12.29
C LYS A 7 -29.83 9.81 -13.50
N MET A 8 -29.88 10.43 -14.68
CA MET A 8 -29.47 9.80 -15.94
C MET A 8 -27.98 9.45 -15.95
N ALA A 9 -27.12 10.34 -15.44
CA ALA A 9 -25.67 10.09 -15.37
C ALA A 9 -25.32 8.88 -14.49
N LEU A 10 -26.10 8.63 -13.42
CA LEU A 10 -25.84 7.52 -12.51
C LEU A 10 -26.35 6.17 -13.03
N MET A 11 -27.28 6.12 -13.98
CA MET A 11 -27.85 4.85 -14.47
C MET A 11 -26.78 3.88 -14.97
N HIS A 12 -25.79 4.36 -15.73
CA HIS A 12 -24.67 3.54 -16.19
C HIS A 12 -23.91 2.88 -15.02
N PHE A 13 -23.63 3.64 -13.95
CA PHE A 13 -22.91 3.12 -12.79
C PHE A 13 -23.71 2.05 -12.03
N ILE A 14 -25.04 2.19 -12.01
CA ILE A 14 -25.93 1.27 -11.28
C ILE A 14 -26.15 0.00 -12.10
N GLU A 15 -26.60 0.13 -13.35
CA GLU A 15 -27.00 -1.00 -14.19
C GLU A 15 -25.81 -1.76 -14.75
N ASP A 16 -24.73 -1.09 -15.14
CA ASP A 16 -23.60 -1.74 -15.79
C ASP A 16 -22.50 -2.14 -14.79
N LEU A 17 -22.19 -1.24 -13.84
CA LEU A 17 -21.05 -1.38 -12.92
C LEU A 17 -21.44 -1.90 -11.53
N GLY A 18 -22.73 -2.01 -11.21
CA GLY A 18 -23.22 -2.58 -9.95
C GLY A 18 -22.96 -1.71 -8.72
N VAL A 19 -23.03 -0.39 -8.86
CA VAL A 19 -22.96 0.53 -7.71
C VAL A 19 -24.13 0.29 -6.77
N GLN A 20 -23.81 0.18 -5.46
CA GLN A 20 -24.79 -0.10 -4.41
C GLN A 20 -25.11 1.12 -3.53
N VAL A 21 -24.30 2.18 -3.62
CA VAL A 21 -24.49 3.42 -2.87
C VAL A 21 -24.36 4.59 -3.84
N ILE A 22 -25.42 5.40 -3.95
CA ILE A 22 -25.46 6.60 -4.77
C ILE A 22 -25.66 7.84 -3.90
N GLY A 23 -25.12 8.97 -4.34
CA GLY A 23 -25.19 10.21 -3.58
C GLY A 23 -24.60 11.38 -4.35
N GLY A 24 -24.37 12.49 -3.65
CA GLY A 24 -23.80 13.71 -4.21
C GLY A 24 -22.61 14.21 -3.41
N CYS A 25 -21.70 14.91 -4.09
CA CYS A 25 -20.62 15.68 -3.50
C CYS A 25 -20.86 17.19 -3.74
N CYS A 26 -19.81 17.99 -3.97
CA CYS A 26 -19.88 19.42 -4.21
C CYS A 26 -20.91 19.79 -5.31
N GLY A 27 -21.77 20.76 -5.01
CA GLY A 27 -22.77 21.29 -5.95
C GLY A 27 -24.12 20.58 -5.97
N ASN A 28 -24.25 19.41 -5.33
CA ASN A 28 -25.54 18.73 -5.17
C ASN A 28 -26.35 19.39 -4.05
N ARG A 29 -27.64 19.59 -4.30
CA ARG A 29 -28.60 20.23 -3.38
C ARG A 29 -29.63 19.19 -2.88
N PRO A 30 -30.43 19.52 -1.86
CA PRO A 30 -31.43 18.58 -1.32
C PRO A 30 -32.39 17.99 -2.36
N ASP A 31 -32.77 18.76 -3.38
CA ASP A 31 -33.58 18.32 -4.53
C ASP A 31 -32.90 17.20 -5.35
N HIS A 32 -31.57 17.23 -5.48
CA HIS A 32 -30.80 16.19 -6.15
C HIS A 32 -30.84 14.90 -5.33
N ILE A 33 -30.58 14.99 -4.03
CA ILE A 33 -30.58 13.83 -3.13
C ILE A 33 -31.97 13.22 -3.02
N GLN A 34 -33.02 14.05 -2.97
CA GLN A 34 -34.40 13.57 -3.01
C GLN A 34 -34.67 12.77 -4.29
N SER A 35 -34.29 13.30 -5.46
CA SER A 35 -34.47 12.61 -6.73
C SER A 35 -33.69 11.28 -6.80
N LEU A 36 -32.48 11.23 -6.23
CA LEU A 36 -31.71 9.98 -6.12
C LEU A 36 -32.35 8.97 -5.16
N SER A 37 -32.88 9.45 -4.03
CA SER A 37 -33.57 8.60 -3.06
C SER A 37 -34.82 7.97 -3.66
N GLU A 38 -35.61 8.74 -4.42
CA GLU A 38 -36.78 8.25 -5.14
C GLU A 38 -36.37 7.21 -6.20
N LEU A 39 -35.35 7.50 -7.00
CA LEU A 39 -34.79 6.55 -7.96
C LEU A 39 -34.35 5.25 -7.30
N SER A 40 -33.67 5.31 -6.15
CA SER A 40 -33.12 4.12 -5.49
C SER A 40 -34.17 3.08 -5.08
N GLN A 41 -35.44 3.49 -4.90
CA GLN A 41 -36.53 2.59 -4.55
C GLN A 41 -36.90 1.62 -5.69
N GLU A 42 -36.60 2.00 -6.94
CA GLU A 42 -36.94 1.23 -8.14
C GLU A 42 -35.76 0.40 -8.66
N LEU A 43 -34.57 0.58 -8.08
CA LEU A 43 -33.34 0.00 -8.59
C LEU A 43 -32.92 -1.24 -7.81
N THR A 44 -32.40 -2.22 -8.55
CA THR A 44 -31.68 -3.35 -7.98
C THR A 44 -30.24 -3.30 -8.48
N PRO A 45 -29.23 -3.14 -7.61
CA PRO A 45 -27.84 -3.15 -8.03
C PRO A 45 -27.48 -4.46 -8.71
N LYS A 46 -26.77 -4.39 -9.83
CA LYS A 46 -26.26 -5.56 -10.52
C LYS A 46 -25.27 -6.33 -9.63
N GLU A 47 -25.36 -7.66 -9.67
CA GLU A 47 -24.39 -8.53 -9.00
C GLU A 47 -22.99 -8.33 -9.60
N ARG A 48 -21.99 -8.18 -8.73
CA ARG A 48 -20.60 -7.94 -9.13
C ARG A 48 -19.78 -9.22 -8.99
N HIS A 49 -19.01 -9.52 -10.02
CA HIS A 49 -17.99 -10.58 -10.01
C HIS A 49 -16.60 -9.95 -10.13
N PRO A 50 -16.05 -9.36 -9.05
CA PRO A 50 -14.73 -8.75 -9.10
C PRO A 50 -13.66 -9.82 -9.36
N HIS A 51 -12.73 -9.52 -10.26
CA HIS A 51 -11.54 -10.34 -10.46
C HIS A 51 -10.46 -9.92 -9.47
N TYR A 52 -10.05 -10.82 -8.58
CA TYR A 52 -8.96 -10.57 -7.65
C TYR A 52 -7.62 -10.79 -8.34
N GLU A 53 -6.77 -9.75 -8.33
CA GLU A 53 -5.39 -9.83 -8.80
C GLU A 53 -4.41 -9.72 -7.61
N PRO A 54 -3.59 -10.75 -7.34
CA PRO A 54 -2.57 -10.69 -6.30
C PRO A 54 -1.52 -9.61 -6.60
N CYS A 55 -1.50 -8.57 -5.78
CA CYS A 55 -0.58 -7.44 -5.89
C CYS A 55 -0.14 -6.92 -4.53
N ALA A 56 1.00 -6.20 -4.53
CA ALA A 56 1.35 -5.21 -3.53
C ALA A 56 0.88 -3.83 -4.01
N ALA A 57 0.79 -2.85 -3.12
CA ALA A 57 0.33 -1.51 -3.48
C ALA A 57 1.03 -0.42 -2.66
N SER A 58 1.27 0.72 -3.31
CA SER A 58 1.55 2.00 -2.67
C SER A 58 0.29 2.89 -2.75
N ILE A 59 0.40 4.12 -2.25
CA ILE A 59 -0.66 5.14 -2.47
C ILE A 59 -0.75 5.61 -3.93
N TYR A 60 0.22 5.25 -4.78
CA TYR A 60 0.33 5.71 -6.16
C TYR A 60 -0.06 4.66 -7.18
N SER A 61 0.25 3.39 -6.92
CA SER A 61 0.01 2.30 -7.88
C SER A 61 -0.05 0.93 -7.20
N THR A 62 -0.69 -0.01 -7.87
CA THR A 62 -0.59 -1.45 -7.59
C THR A 62 0.54 -2.06 -8.41
N GLN A 63 1.15 -3.12 -7.89
CA GLN A 63 2.17 -3.92 -8.55
C GLN A 63 1.77 -5.40 -8.45
N PRO A 64 1.29 -6.02 -9.55
CA PRO A 64 1.00 -7.44 -9.60
C PRO A 64 2.26 -8.26 -9.30
N TYR A 65 2.09 -9.43 -8.67
CA TYR A 65 3.22 -10.32 -8.39
C TYR A 65 3.69 -11.08 -9.63
N ILE A 66 2.76 -11.44 -10.49
CA ILE A 66 3.04 -12.11 -11.76
C ILE A 66 3.30 -11.04 -12.82
N GLN A 67 4.35 -11.20 -13.62
CA GLN A 67 4.74 -10.26 -14.68
C GLN A 67 4.70 -11.00 -16.02
N ASP A 68 4.04 -10.45 -17.04
CA ASP A 68 3.82 -11.15 -18.31
C ASP A 68 5.12 -11.37 -19.11
N ASN A 69 5.98 -10.35 -19.16
CA ASN A 69 7.21 -10.35 -19.96
C ASN A 69 8.48 -10.13 -19.11
N SER A 70 8.40 -10.37 -17.79
CA SER A 70 9.49 -10.12 -16.85
C SER A 70 9.30 -10.96 -15.57
N PHE A 71 10.01 -10.61 -14.52
CA PHE A 71 9.85 -11.12 -13.15
C PHE A 71 9.68 -9.94 -12.19
N LEU A 72 9.21 -10.20 -10.97
CA LEU A 72 9.08 -9.16 -9.95
C LEU A 72 10.48 -8.74 -9.47
N ILE A 73 10.86 -7.49 -9.73
CA ILE A 73 12.16 -6.95 -9.33
C ILE A 73 12.01 -6.26 -7.96
N ILE A 74 12.69 -6.79 -6.95
CA ILE A 74 12.73 -6.19 -5.60
C ILE A 74 14.06 -5.46 -5.44
N GLY A 75 14.02 -4.16 -5.17
CA GLY A 75 15.21 -3.35 -4.93
C GLY A 75 15.77 -3.58 -3.51
N GLU A 76 16.93 -4.23 -3.41
CA GLU A 76 17.55 -4.68 -2.15
C GLU A 76 18.49 -3.67 -1.46
N ARG A 77 18.80 -2.53 -2.09
CA ARG A 77 19.91 -1.67 -1.62
C ARG A 77 19.58 -0.88 -0.35
N LEU A 78 18.30 -0.79 0.01
CA LEU A 78 17.77 -0.18 1.23
C LEU A 78 17.77 -1.15 2.42
N ASN A 79 18.87 -1.91 2.55
CA ASN A 79 19.00 -2.94 3.54
C ASN A 79 20.23 -2.70 4.42
N ALA A 80 20.04 -2.31 5.69
CA ALA A 80 21.15 -2.03 6.60
C ALA A 80 22.05 -3.27 6.85
N SER A 81 21.45 -4.46 6.86
CA SER A 81 22.16 -5.74 7.04
C SER A 81 23.02 -6.11 5.83
N GLY A 82 22.54 -5.88 4.61
CA GLY A 82 23.21 -6.26 3.35
C GLY A 82 24.02 -5.15 2.66
N SER A 83 23.69 -3.88 2.88
CA SER A 83 24.27 -2.73 2.17
C SER A 83 25.10 -1.85 3.09
N LYS A 84 26.43 -1.85 2.90
CA LYS A 84 27.36 -0.95 3.63
C LYS A 84 26.95 0.51 3.50
N LYS A 85 26.53 0.92 2.30
CA LYS A 85 26.07 2.29 2.03
C LYS A 85 24.82 2.63 2.85
N CYS A 86 23.80 1.76 2.81
CA CYS A 86 22.57 1.96 3.60
C CYS A 86 22.88 2.06 5.09
N ARG A 87 23.73 1.16 5.60
CA ARG A 87 24.15 1.14 7.00
C ARG A 87 24.83 2.44 7.43
N THR A 88 25.79 2.93 6.65
CA THR A 88 26.49 4.20 6.96
C THR A 88 25.52 5.38 6.97
N LEU A 89 24.57 5.43 6.02
CA LEU A 89 23.57 6.49 5.98
C LEU A 89 22.60 6.42 7.16
N LEU A 90 22.13 5.21 7.51
CA LEU A 90 21.23 4.98 8.64
C LEU A 90 21.91 5.33 9.97
N ASP A 91 23.17 4.93 10.15
CA ASP A 91 23.95 5.25 11.35
C ASP A 91 24.14 6.77 11.54
N ALA A 92 24.39 7.47 10.44
CA ALA A 92 24.50 8.94 10.41
C ALA A 92 23.16 9.67 10.49
N GLU A 93 22.02 8.95 10.52
CA GLU A 93 20.67 9.50 10.39
C GLU A 93 20.47 10.39 9.14
N ASP A 94 21.18 10.08 8.05
CA ASP A 94 21.05 10.77 6.77
C ASP A 94 19.84 10.24 5.98
N TRP A 95 18.66 10.64 6.44
CA TRP A 95 17.37 10.24 5.88
C TRP A 95 17.17 10.68 4.43
N ASP A 96 17.69 11.84 4.05
CA ASP A 96 17.56 12.37 2.70
C ASP A 96 18.35 11.52 1.69
N SER A 97 19.56 11.12 2.07
CA SER A 97 20.36 10.19 1.26
C SER A 97 19.74 8.79 1.19
N LEU A 98 19.08 8.30 2.25
CA LEU A 98 18.32 7.04 2.21
C LEU A 98 17.15 7.13 1.22
N VAL A 99 16.38 8.23 1.24
CA VAL A 99 15.31 8.46 0.26
C VAL A 99 15.88 8.58 -1.17
N SER A 100 17.04 9.22 -1.33
CA SER A 100 17.72 9.30 -2.64
C SER A 100 18.18 7.92 -3.15
N LEU A 101 18.67 7.06 -2.25
CA LEU A 101 18.99 5.67 -2.57
C LEU A 101 17.75 4.90 -3.03
N ALA A 102 16.61 5.09 -2.35
CA ALA A 102 15.31 4.54 -2.76
C ALA A 102 14.94 4.97 -4.18
N LYS A 103 14.96 6.29 -4.46
CA LYS A 103 14.63 6.88 -5.76
C LYS A 103 15.55 6.38 -6.88
N THR A 104 16.80 6.06 -6.57
CA THR A 104 17.72 5.47 -7.55
C THR A 104 17.25 4.08 -7.97
N GLN A 105 16.82 3.24 -7.02
CA GLN A 105 16.30 1.90 -7.33
C GLN A 105 15.00 1.96 -8.14
N VAL A 106 14.13 2.96 -7.87
CA VAL A 106 12.94 3.23 -8.72
C VAL A 106 13.37 3.50 -10.17
N LYS A 107 14.37 4.36 -10.37
CA LYS A 107 14.89 4.69 -11.72
C LYS A 107 15.60 3.51 -12.40
N GLU A 108 16.20 2.62 -11.62
CA GLU A 108 16.83 1.37 -12.09
C GLU A 108 15.80 0.28 -12.44
N GLY A 109 14.50 0.53 -12.24
CA GLY A 109 13.42 -0.37 -12.66
C GLY A 109 12.94 -1.36 -11.60
N ALA A 110 13.21 -1.09 -10.32
CA ALA A 110 12.59 -1.88 -9.25
C ALA A 110 11.05 -1.78 -9.30
N HIS A 111 10.38 -2.87 -8.96
CA HIS A 111 8.92 -2.94 -8.86
C HIS A 111 8.45 -2.79 -7.40
N VAL A 112 9.25 -3.26 -6.45
CA VAL A 112 9.02 -3.16 -5.00
C VAL A 112 10.35 -2.77 -4.34
N LEU A 113 10.30 -2.05 -3.23
CA LEU A 113 11.50 -1.72 -2.45
C LEU A 113 11.56 -2.57 -1.18
N ASP A 114 12.64 -3.32 -1.02
CA ASP A 114 12.99 -3.95 0.25
C ASP A 114 13.52 -2.88 1.21
N VAL A 115 13.01 -2.88 2.44
CA VAL A 115 13.34 -1.90 3.47
C VAL A 115 13.72 -2.65 4.74
N ASN A 116 15.01 -2.69 5.03
CA ASN A 116 15.56 -3.29 6.25
C ASN A 116 16.39 -2.27 7.02
N VAL A 117 16.04 -2.10 8.29
CA VAL A 117 16.73 -1.21 9.24
C VAL A 117 17.41 -1.97 10.37
N ASP A 118 17.59 -3.29 10.21
CA ASP A 118 18.21 -4.13 11.23
C ASP A 118 19.69 -3.75 11.36
N TYR A 119 20.01 -3.04 12.45
CA TYR A 119 21.37 -2.67 12.80
C TYR A 119 21.55 -2.62 14.32
N VAL A 120 22.58 -3.31 14.79
CA VAL A 120 22.87 -3.49 16.22
C VAL A 120 23.12 -2.14 16.89
N GLY A 121 22.52 -1.94 18.06
CA GLY A 121 22.69 -0.72 18.85
C GLY A 121 21.76 0.44 18.47
N ARG A 122 20.90 0.26 17.46
CA ARG A 122 19.88 1.25 17.08
C ARG A 122 18.48 0.83 17.49
N ASP A 123 17.59 1.82 17.60
CA ASP A 123 16.16 1.60 17.77
C ASP A 123 15.52 1.32 16.40
N GLY A 124 15.46 0.04 16.02
CA GLY A 124 14.91 -0.37 14.72
C GLY A 124 13.42 -0.10 14.56
N VAL A 125 12.65 0.03 15.65
CA VAL A 125 11.22 0.38 15.58
C VAL A 125 11.07 1.85 15.20
N ARG A 126 11.84 2.74 15.84
CA ARG A 126 11.92 4.15 15.44
C ARG A 126 12.42 4.29 14.01
N ASP A 127 13.51 3.63 13.66
CA ASP A 127 14.15 3.78 12.36
C ASP A 127 13.24 3.29 11.22
N MET A 128 12.55 2.17 11.40
CA MET A 128 11.60 1.66 10.40
C MET A 128 10.45 2.64 10.22
N ASN A 129 9.88 3.15 11.32
CA ASN A 129 8.82 4.15 11.27
C ASN A 129 9.27 5.43 10.55
N GLN A 130 10.46 5.95 10.86
CA GLN A 130 11.02 7.16 10.23
C GLN A 130 11.27 6.97 8.74
N LEU A 131 11.89 5.86 8.35
CA LEU A 131 12.22 5.59 6.96
C LEU A 131 10.95 5.32 6.14
N ALA A 132 10.07 4.43 6.60
CA ALA A 132 8.82 4.11 5.91
C ALA A 132 7.95 5.37 5.71
N SER A 133 7.78 6.20 6.74
CA SER A 133 7.00 7.46 6.66
C SER A 133 7.53 8.43 5.59
N ARG A 134 8.85 8.44 5.37
CA ARG A 134 9.47 9.28 4.34
C ARG A 134 9.31 8.65 2.96
N LEU A 135 9.53 7.35 2.85
CA LEU A 135 9.43 6.62 1.59
C LEU A 135 8.03 6.74 0.99
N VAL A 136 6.97 6.52 1.77
CA VAL A 136 5.59 6.57 1.24
C VAL A 136 5.20 7.92 0.64
N ASN A 137 5.88 9.01 1.03
CA ASN A 137 5.66 10.36 0.49
C ASN A 137 6.61 10.71 -0.67
N ASN A 138 7.61 9.87 -0.96
CA ASN A 138 8.72 10.20 -1.84
C ASN A 138 9.01 9.18 -2.95
N VAL A 139 8.49 7.95 -2.84
CA VAL A 139 8.62 6.90 -3.84
C VAL A 139 7.26 6.34 -4.19
N THR A 140 7.10 5.95 -5.46
CA THR A 140 5.83 5.44 -5.99
C THR A 140 5.67 3.93 -5.81
N LEU A 141 6.75 3.21 -5.46
CA LEU A 141 6.74 1.76 -5.37
C LEU A 141 6.14 1.26 -4.04
N PRO A 142 5.48 0.09 -4.03
CA PRO A 142 5.15 -0.61 -2.79
C PRO A 142 6.41 -0.96 -1.99
N LEU A 143 6.22 -1.16 -0.68
CA LEU A 143 7.29 -1.52 0.24
C LEU A 143 7.21 -3.00 0.63
N MET A 144 8.37 -3.64 0.70
CA MET A 144 8.62 -4.90 1.38
C MET A 144 9.33 -4.56 2.69
N LEU A 145 8.65 -4.72 3.82
CA LEU A 145 9.20 -4.44 5.14
C LEU A 145 9.98 -5.66 5.60
N ASP A 146 11.31 -5.52 5.66
CA ASP A 146 12.25 -6.59 5.96
C ASP A 146 12.82 -6.46 7.38
N SER A 147 12.52 -7.44 8.23
CA SER A 147 13.03 -7.53 9.59
C SER A 147 12.79 -8.91 10.22
N THR A 148 13.72 -9.33 11.08
CA THR A 148 13.52 -10.49 11.96
C THR A 148 12.61 -10.16 13.15
N GLU A 149 12.50 -8.90 13.55
CA GLU A 149 11.62 -8.45 14.65
C GLU A 149 10.29 -7.91 14.10
N TRP A 150 9.16 -8.52 14.51
CA TRP A 150 7.83 -8.17 14.00
C TRP A 150 7.39 -6.77 14.41
N GLN A 151 7.91 -6.24 15.52
CA GLN A 151 7.61 -4.89 16.01
C GLN A 151 8.09 -3.82 15.01
N LYS A 152 9.23 -4.06 14.33
CA LYS A 152 9.74 -3.16 13.29
C LYS A 152 8.81 -3.19 12.09
N MET A 153 8.43 -4.39 11.62
CA MET A 153 7.44 -4.55 10.54
C MET A 153 6.12 -3.83 10.87
N GLU A 154 5.56 -4.03 12.07
CA GLU A 154 4.34 -3.36 12.51
C GLU A 154 4.48 -1.82 12.51
N SER A 155 5.62 -1.30 12.95
CA SER A 155 5.86 0.15 12.97
C SER A 155 5.89 0.78 11.58
N GLY A 156 6.37 0.02 10.57
CA GLY A 156 6.32 0.40 9.17
C GLY A 156 4.92 0.29 8.59
N LEU A 157 4.21 -0.82 8.88
CA LEU A 157 2.82 -1.02 8.46
C LEU A 157 1.89 0.11 8.91
N LYS A 158 2.05 0.60 10.15
CA LYS A 158 1.24 1.69 10.72
C LYS A 158 1.34 3.01 9.96
N VAL A 159 2.42 3.21 9.20
CA VAL A 159 2.64 4.44 8.40
C VAL A 159 2.65 4.15 6.90
N ALA A 160 2.59 2.88 6.50
CA ALA A 160 2.48 2.50 5.11
C ALA A 160 1.08 2.85 4.57
N GLY A 161 1.00 3.66 3.53
CA GLY A 161 -0.29 4.04 2.92
C GLY A 161 -0.88 3.00 1.96
N GLY A 162 -0.28 1.83 1.82
CA GLY A 162 -0.69 0.80 0.86
C GLY A 162 -0.42 -0.61 1.35
N LYS A 163 -0.67 -1.61 0.49
CA LYS A 163 -0.49 -3.02 0.80
C LYS A 163 0.97 -3.43 0.66
N CYS A 164 1.66 -3.53 1.80
CA CYS A 164 3.06 -3.96 1.86
C CYS A 164 3.23 -5.48 1.73
N ILE A 165 4.46 -5.89 1.48
CA ILE A 165 4.92 -7.28 1.66
C ILE A 165 5.68 -7.35 2.99
N LEU A 166 5.49 -8.43 3.76
CA LEU A 166 6.25 -8.69 4.98
C LEU A 166 7.36 -9.69 4.69
N HIS A 167 8.59 -9.32 4.99
CA HIS A 167 9.78 -10.13 4.81
C HIS A 167 10.53 -10.21 6.16
N SER A 168 10.84 -11.36 6.74
CA SER A 168 10.29 -12.68 6.48
C SER A 168 9.66 -13.26 7.75
N THR A 169 8.96 -14.37 7.60
CA THR A 169 8.57 -15.23 8.74
C THR A 169 8.93 -16.67 8.43
N ASN A 170 9.24 -17.45 9.46
CA ASN A 170 9.67 -18.84 9.35
C ASN A 170 9.26 -19.61 10.63
N TYR A 171 9.46 -20.94 10.63
CA TYR A 171 9.19 -21.79 11.80
C TYR A 171 10.39 -21.92 12.75
N GLU A 172 11.60 -21.52 12.34
CA GLU A 172 12.84 -21.65 13.11
C GLU A 172 12.87 -20.74 14.34
N ASP A 173 12.30 -19.53 14.21
CA ASP A 173 12.18 -18.55 15.29
C ASP A 173 11.01 -18.83 16.27
N GLY A 174 10.34 -19.98 16.09
CA GLY A 174 9.21 -20.41 16.90
C GLY A 174 7.84 -20.02 16.34
N GLU A 175 6.84 -20.84 16.67
CA GLU A 175 5.46 -20.70 16.19
C GLU A 175 4.80 -19.38 16.62
N GLU A 176 5.12 -18.88 17.83
CA GLU A 176 4.55 -17.63 18.34
C GLU A 176 4.87 -16.44 17.43
N ARG A 177 6.14 -16.30 17.00
CA ARG A 177 6.54 -15.26 16.06
C ARG A 177 5.87 -15.45 14.71
N PHE A 178 5.83 -16.69 14.21
CA PHE A 178 5.19 -17.00 12.94
C PHE A 178 3.72 -16.54 12.90
N LEU A 179 2.94 -16.94 13.91
CA LEU A 179 1.54 -16.55 14.06
C LEU A 179 1.40 -15.03 14.22
N LYS A 180 2.34 -14.37 14.90
CA LYS A 180 2.31 -12.92 15.05
C LYS A 180 2.44 -12.18 13.72
N VAL A 181 3.34 -12.62 12.83
CA VAL A 181 3.48 -12.03 11.51
C VAL A 181 2.23 -12.27 10.65
N LEU A 182 1.60 -13.44 10.75
CA LEU A 182 0.33 -13.71 10.07
C LEU A 182 -0.81 -12.83 10.58
N GLU A 183 -0.88 -12.61 11.90
CA GLU A 183 -1.84 -11.68 12.50
C GLU A 183 -1.67 -10.26 11.93
N LEU A 184 -0.42 -9.80 11.77
CA LEU A 184 -0.14 -8.51 11.16
C LEU A 184 -0.55 -8.45 9.68
N ALA A 185 -0.35 -9.53 8.92
CA ALA A 185 -0.70 -9.57 7.50
C ALA A 185 -2.21 -9.62 7.23
N HIS A 186 -3.00 -10.04 8.23
CA HIS A 186 -4.46 -10.14 8.13
C HIS A 186 -5.18 -8.85 8.57
N LYS A 187 -4.57 -8.03 9.41
CA LYS A 187 -5.14 -6.78 9.92
C LYS A 187 -5.03 -5.64 8.92
#